data_AF-A0A350YQ54-F1
#
_entry.id   AF-A0A350YQ54-F1
#
_cell.length_a   1.000
_cell.length_b   1.000
_cell.length_c   1.000
_cell.angle_alpha   90.00
_cell.angle_beta   90.00
_cell.angle_gamma   90.00
#
_symmetry.space_group_name_H-M   'P 1'
#
loop_
_entity.id
_entity.type
_entity.pdbx_description
1 polymer ?
#
loop_
_entity_poly.entity_id
_entity_poly.type
_entity_poly.pdbx_seq_one_letter_code
_entity_poly.pdbx_strand_id
1 'polypeptide(L)'
;MNGRERIIEALNHSEPDRIPFDLAGTTWTGITKGAYQKLRKQLGFSPEEPEWADVIQQIIVPSPDILDLLDIDTRGLFPLTSHNWNVHSSLRDIGDRWEYNDEWGFRHHFPKENGYWFSLVGHPMENLIPDNELVDNYNWPDPSNPARITGLREKAARFREEGKLVMLKGLCAGVFEMQQRIRGVSNAMVDSFLYPEFSDRLIGKLADLKIQFWQAALSELAGVVDVVAEADDYGTQESQLIAPDHFRQYYK
;
A
#
# COMPACT_ATOMS: atom_id res chain seq x y z
N MET A 1 -5.35 20.28 21.80
CA MET A 1 -4.35 19.22 21.59
C MET A 1 -3.79 19.36 20.18
N ASN A 2 -2.55 18.92 19.91
CA ASN A 2 -2.08 18.78 18.52
C ASN A 2 -2.66 17.49 17.88
N GLY A 3 -2.46 17.31 16.57
CA GLY A 3 -3.04 16.18 15.83
C GLY A 3 -2.53 14.82 16.35
N ARG A 4 -1.25 14.74 16.72
CA ARG A 4 -0.65 13.55 17.32
C ARG A 4 -1.30 13.19 18.64
N GLU A 5 -1.37 14.13 19.58
CA GLU A 5 -2.03 13.95 20.88
C GLU A 5 -3.48 13.52 20.73
N ARG A 6 -4.22 14.16 19.82
CA ARG A 6 -5.62 13.86 19.50
C ARG A 6 -5.82 12.41 19.10
N ILE A 7 -4.99 11.90 18.18
CA ILE A 7 -5.11 10.52 17.73
C ILE A 7 -4.66 9.54 18.83
N ILE A 8 -3.58 9.83 19.56
CA ILE A 8 -3.11 8.97 20.65
C ILE A 8 -4.16 8.87 21.77
N GLU A 9 -4.85 9.95 22.12
CA GLU A 9 -5.94 9.94 23.10
C GLU A 9 -7.09 9.04 22.62
N ALA A 10 -7.49 9.18 21.34
CA ALA A 10 -8.54 8.35 20.73
C ALA A 10 -8.17 6.86 20.69
N LEU A 11 -6.92 6.52 20.33
CA LEU A 11 -6.42 5.14 20.31
C LEU A 11 -6.36 4.52 21.72
N ASN A 12 -6.23 5.34 22.76
CA ASN A 12 -6.33 4.89 24.15
C ASN A 12 -7.77 4.83 24.68
N HIS A 13 -8.77 4.93 23.79
CA HIS A 13 -10.19 4.90 24.12
C HIS A 13 -10.66 6.04 25.06
N SER A 14 -9.99 7.18 25.00
CA SER A 14 -10.40 8.42 25.66
C SER A 14 -10.99 9.42 24.65
N GLU A 15 -11.88 10.30 25.11
CA GLU A 15 -12.49 11.32 24.26
C GLU A 15 -11.49 12.48 24.00
N PRO A 16 -11.07 12.72 22.75
CA PRO A 16 -10.18 13.82 22.41
C PRO A 16 -10.93 15.16 22.28
N ASP A 17 -10.19 16.25 22.05
CA ASP A 17 -10.75 17.59 21.85
C ASP A 17 -11.64 17.74 20.59
N ARG A 18 -11.44 16.89 19.55
CA ARG A 18 -12.34 16.71 18.41
C ARG A 18 -12.09 15.37 17.72
N ILE A 19 -12.98 14.97 16.82
CA ILE A 19 -12.81 13.78 15.96
C ILE A 19 -11.50 13.91 15.17
N PRO A 20 -10.58 12.93 15.26
CA PRO A 20 -9.36 12.92 14.45
C PRO A 20 -9.67 12.85 12.95
N PHE A 21 -8.89 13.55 12.13
CA PHE A 21 -9.07 13.62 10.69
C PHE A 21 -7.81 13.22 9.94
N ASP A 22 -7.90 12.10 9.20
CA ASP A 22 -6.83 11.60 8.32
C ASP A 22 -7.14 11.89 6.84
N LEU A 23 -6.12 12.37 6.13
CA LEU A 23 -6.04 12.42 4.68
C LEU A 23 -4.59 12.15 4.28
N ALA A 24 -4.37 11.12 3.47
CA ALA A 24 -3.06 10.68 3.01
C ALA A 24 -2.07 10.31 4.14
N GLY A 25 -2.56 9.86 5.31
CA GLY A 25 -1.75 9.11 6.27
C GLY A 25 -1.31 7.76 5.72
N THR A 26 -2.10 7.19 4.80
CA THR A 26 -1.80 5.98 4.05
C THR A 26 -2.20 6.14 2.58
N THR A 27 -1.94 5.13 1.73
CA THR A 27 -2.41 5.17 0.34
C THR A 27 -3.93 4.99 0.24
N TRP A 28 -4.55 4.19 1.11
CA TRP A 28 -6.01 3.97 1.08
C TRP A 28 -6.83 5.10 1.70
N THR A 29 -6.20 6.02 2.42
CA THR A 29 -6.80 7.30 2.85
C THR A 29 -6.33 8.49 2.01
N GLY A 30 -5.67 8.22 0.87
CA GLY A 30 -5.15 9.23 -0.04
C GLY A 30 -6.20 9.80 -0.99
N ILE A 31 -5.73 10.65 -1.90
CA ILE A 31 -6.53 11.26 -2.96
C ILE A 31 -5.87 11.04 -4.32
N THR A 32 -6.67 10.75 -5.35
CA THR A 32 -6.14 10.56 -6.70
C THR A 32 -5.71 11.89 -7.31
N LYS A 33 -4.68 11.89 -8.17
CA LYS A 33 -4.16 13.08 -8.87
C LYS A 33 -5.29 13.90 -9.50
N GLY A 34 -6.19 13.24 -10.22
CA GLY A 34 -7.30 13.91 -10.90
C GLY A 34 -8.29 14.59 -9.95
N ALA A 35 -8.64 13.93 -8.83
CA ALA A 35 -9.51 14.51 -7.82
C ALA A 35 -8.82 15.66 -7.09
N TYR A 36 -7.54 15.51 -6.79
CA TYR A 36 -6.74 16.52 -6.11
C TYR A 36 -6.60 17.81 -6.92
N GLN A 37 -6.33 17.74 -8.23
CA GLN A 37 -6.26 18.94 -9.07
C GLN A 37 -7.61 19.69 -9.14
N LYS A 38 -8.73 18.96 -9.14
CA LYS A 38 -10.07 19.57 -9.06
C LYS A 38 -10.30 20.23 -7.70
N LEU A 39 -9.88 19.59 -6.61
CA LEU A 39 -9.93 20.16 -5.26
C LEU A 39 -9.13 21.46 -5.18
N ARG A 40 -7.86 21.46 -5.63
CA ARG A 40 -7.01 22.67 -5.67
C ARG A 40 -7.69 23.81 -6.43
N LYS A 41 -8.18 23.53 -7.65
CA LYS A 41 -8.91 24.51 -8.47
C LYS A 41 -10.13 25.07 -7.75
N GLN A 42 -10.93 24.22 -7.10
CA GLN A 42 -12.13 24.63 -6.38
C GLN A 42 -11.80 25.52 -5.16
N LEU A 43 -10.67 25.28 -4.53
CA LEU A 43 -10.17 26.05 -3.38
C LEU A 43 -9.35 27.29 -3.80
N GLY A 44 -9.18 27.56 -5.10
CA GLY A 44 -8.45 28.72 -5.61
C GLY A 44 -6.93 28.56 -5.65
N PHE A 45 -6.41 27.35 -5.51
CA PHE A 45 -4.98 27.05 -5.61
C PHE A 45 -4.56 26.73 -7.05
N SER A 46 -3.35 27.13 -7.41
CA SER A 46 -2.71 26.76 -8.68
C SER A 46 -2.50 25.24 -8.76
N PRO A 47 -2.55 24.65 -9.97
CA PRO A 47 -2.16 23.25 -10.15
C PRO A 47 -0.69 23.07 -9.78
N GLU A 48 -0.34 21.86 -9.35
CA GLU A 48 1.03 21.49 -9.01
C GLU A 48 1.38 20.09 -9.52
N GLU A 49 2.67 19.81 -9.62
CA GLU A 49 3.15 18.46 -9.91
C GLU A 49 2.98 17.56 -8.68
N PRO A 50 2.57 16.30 -8.85
CA PRO A 50 2.27 15.41 -7.74
C PRO A 50 3.54 14.87 -7.06
N GLU A 51 3.55 14.87 -5.74
CA GLU A 51 4.34 13.89 -4.96
C GLU A 51 3.56 12.57 -4.94
N TRP A 52 4.10 11.51 -5.54
CA TRP A 52 3.39 10.24 -5.66
C TRP A 52 3.53 9.39 -4.39
N ALA A 53 2.39 9.01 -3.80
CA ALA A 53 2.34 7.95 -2.80
C ALA A 53 2.25 6.57 -3.48
N ASP A 54 1.44 6.48 -4.55
CA ASP A 54 1.20 5.27 -5.34
C ASP A 54 0.89 5.64 -6.79
N VAL A 55 1.80 5.32 -7.71
CA VAL A 55 1.62 5.58 -9.14
C VAL A 55 0.61 4.62 -9.78
N ILE A 56 0.50 3.39 -9.30
CA ILE A 56 -0.41 2.38 -9.87
C ILE A 56 -1.86 2.82 -9.69
N GLN A 57 -2.20 3.27 -8.49
CA GLN A 57 -3.53 3.77 -8.13
C GLN A 57 -3.73 5.27 -8.42
N GLN A 58 -2.69 5.95 -8.93
CA GLN A 58 -2.66 7.38 -9.18
C GLN A 58 -2.91 8.24 -7.93
N ILE A 59 -2.42 7.80 -6.77
CA ILE A 59 -2.59 8.45 -5.46
C ILE A 59 -1.38 9.33 -5.15
N ILE A 60 -1.66 10.54 -4.69
CA ILE A 60 -0.66 11.57 -4.40
C ILE A 60 -0.63 11.88 -2.90
N VAL A 61 0.46 12.49 -2.46
CA VAL A 61 0.55 13.17 -1.17
C VAL A 61 0.17 14.63 -1.38
N PRO A 62 -0.93 15.14 -0.77
CA PRO A 62 -1.29 16.54 -0.88
C PRO A 62 -0.19 17.43 -0.30
N SER A 63 -0.04 18.62 -0.87
CA SER A 63 0.94 19.60 -0.40
C SER A 63 0.57 20.16 0.98
N PRO A 64 1.54 20.71 1.73
CA PRO A 64 1.29 21.25 3.07
C PRO A 64 0.20 22.31 3.14
N ASP A 65 0.07 23.18 2.13
CA ASP A 65 -0.99 24.20 2.08
C ASP A 65 -2.40 23.60 2.15
N ILE A 66 -2.65 22.48 1.46
CA ILE A 66 -3.94 21.77 1.49
C ILE A 66 -4.10 20.98 2.79
N LEU A 67 -3.06 20.28 3.24
CA LEU A 67 -3.11 19.51 4.49
C LEU A 67 -3.35 20.41 5.71
N ASP A 68 -2.78 21.62 5.71
CA ASP A 68 -2.92 22.58 6.79
C ASP A 68 -4.25 23.33 6.72
N LEU A 69 -4.72 23.68 5.50
CA LEU A 69 -6.06 24.25 5.30
C LEU A 69 -7.17 23.33 5.82
N LEU A 70 -7.02 22.02 5.61
CA LEU A 70 -7.97 21.01 6.08
C LEU A 70 -7.72 20.55 7.53
N ASP A 71 -6.69 21.08 8.19
CA ASP A 71 -6.24 20.72 9.53
C ASP A 71 -6.13 19.19 9.74
N ILE A 72 -5.44 18.53 8.81
CA ILE A 72 -5.22 17.08 8.83
C ILE A 72 -4.27 16.70 9.98
N ASP A 73 -4.65 15.69 10.74
CA ASP A 73 -3.97 15.27 11.98
C ASP A 73 -2.78 14.32 11.75
N THR A 74 -2.69 13.76 10.55
CA THR A 74 -1.74 12.70 10.16
C THR A 74 -0.73 13.17 9.12
N ARG A 75 0.36 12.40 9.02
CA ARG A 75 1.31 12.44 7.90
C ARG A 75 1.77 11.02 7.57
N GLY A 76 1.67 10.66 6.29
CA GLY A 76 2.11 9.35 5.79
C GLY A 76 3.60 9.29 5.45
N LEU A 77 4.22 8.17 5.79
CA LEU A 77 5.52 7.74 5.29
C LEU A 77 5.32 6.57 4.33
N PHE A 78 5.86 6.73 3.13
CA PHE A 78 5.69 5.80 2.03
C PHE A 78 7.07 5.23 1.65
N PRO A 79 7.39 4.00 2.11
CA PRO A 79 8.58 3.30 1.66
C PRO A 79 8.59 3.10 0.14
N LEU A 80 9.78 2.90 -0.42
CA LEU A 80 9.89 2.54 -1.83
C LEU A 80 9.38 1.11 -2.06
N THR A 81 8.46 0.99 -3.02
CA THR A 81 7.81 -0.25 -3.44
C THR A 81 7.69 -0.27 -4.96
N SER A 82 7.21 -1.39 -5.53
CA SER A 82 6.78 -1.46 -6.93
C SER A 82 5.84 -0.34 -7.36
N HIS A 83 5.18 0.36 -6.44
CA HIS A 83 4.17 1.35 -6.80
C HIS A 83 4.71 2.79 -6.90
N ASN A 84 5.94 3.09 -6.46
CA ASN A 84 6.40 4.49 -6.38
C ASN A 84 7.88 4.75 -6.72
N TRP A 85 8.73 3.74 -6.84
CA TRP A 85 10.15 3.98 -7.09
C TRP A 85 10.50 4.18 -8.57
N ASN A 86 10.24 3.19 -9.41
CA ASN A 86 10.76 3.15 -10.79
C ASN A 86 9.67 3.02 -11.85
N VAL A 87 8.39 3.20 -11.47
CA VAL A 87 7.24 2.93 -12.33
C VAL A 87 7.36 3.66 -13.67
N HIS A 88 7.50 4.99 -13.66
CA HIS A 88 7.56 5.79 -14.88
C HIS A 88 8.79 5.47 -15.75
N SER A 89 9.96 5.24 -15.15
CA SER A 89 11.18 4.88 -15.88
C SER A 89 11.13 3.48 -16.50
N SER A 90 10.26 2.61 -16.00
CA SER A 90 10.10 1.23 -16.45
C SER A 90 8.91 1.03 -17.40
N LEU A 91 8.22 2.11 -17.81
CA LEU A 91 7.12 2.01 -18.75
C LEU A 91 7.59 1.63 -20.14
N ARG A 92 6.92 0.64 -20.73
CA ARG A 92 7.08 0.24 -22.13
C ARG A 92 5.89 0.73 -22.93
N ASP A 93 6.17 1.36 -24.07
CA ASP A 93 5.13 1.72 -25.03
C ASP A 93 4.67 0.46 -25.77
N ILE A 94 3.37 0.14 -25.69
CA ILE A 94 2.77 -0.97 -26.44
C ILE A 94 1.60 -0.51 -27.32
N GLY A 95 1.62 0.76 -27.76
CA GLY A 95 0.62 1.34 -28.64
C GLY A 95 -0.34 2.26 -27.91
N ASP A 96 -1.56 1.81 -27.67
CA ASP A 96 -2.64 2.59 -27.02
C ASP A 96 -2.51 2.71 -25.49
N ARG A 97 -1.53 2.02 -24.91
CA ARG A 97 -1.29 1.93 -23.47
C ARG A 97 0.19 1.81 -23.14
N TRP A 98 0.52 2.10 -21.89
CA TRP A 98 1.81 1.79 -21.28
C TRP A 98 1.73 0.45 -20.58
N GLU A 99 2.84 -0.28 -20.59
CA GLU A 99 3.01 -1.51 -19.83
C GLU A 99 4.11 -1.35 -18.78
N TYR A 100 3.84 -1.83 -17.57
CA TYR A 100 4.77 -1.89 -16.46
C TYR A 100 4.85 -3.32 -15.93
N ASN A 101 6.05 -3.85 -15.73
CA ASN A 101 6.26 -5.11 -15.02
C ASN A 101 7.01 -4.79 -13.73
N ASP A 102 6.47 -5.22 -12.60
CA ASP A 102 7.00 -4.84 -11.29
C ASP A 102 7.93 -5.89 -10.66
N GLU A 103 8.49 -5.56 -9.49
CA GLU A 103 9.41 -6.46 -8.75
C GLU A 103 8.76 -7.76 -8.27
N TRP A 104 7.43 -7.82 -8.19
CA TRP A 104 6.69 -9.03 -7.85
C TRP A 104 6.40 -9.90 -9.08
N GLY A 105 6.75 -9.45 -10.28
CA GLY A 105 6.42 -10.11 -11.55
C GLY A 105 5.00 -9.83 -12.04
N PHE A 106 4.32 -8.83 -11.48
CA PHE A 106 3.00 -8.42 -11.95
C PHE A 106 3.12 -7.56 -13.20
N ARG A 107 2.22 -7.79 -14.16
CA ARG A 107 2.13 -6.99 -15.37
C ARG A 107 0.94 -6.06 -15.30
N HIS A 108 1.18 -4.78 -15.49
CA HIS A 108 0.18 -3.72 -15.40
C HIS A 108 0.07 -2.95 -16.71
N HIS A 109 -1.15 -2.53 -17.08
CA HIS A 109 -1.42 -1.66 -18.22
C HIS A 109 -2.04 -0.33 -17.81
N PHE A 110 -1.59 0.77 -18.40
CA PHE A 110 -2.19 2.10 -18.22
C PHE A 110 -2.60 2.70 -19.56
N PRO A 111 -3.90 2.95 -19.81
CA PRO A 111 -4.37 3.58 -21.05
C PRO A 111 -3.77 4.97 -21.25
N LYS A 112 -3.29 5.28 -22.47
CA LYS A 112 -2.78 6.63 -22.78
C LYS A 112 -3.89 7.66 -22.93
N GLU A 113 -5.06 7.21 -23.37
CA GLU A 113 -6.27 8.03 -23.46
C GLU A 113 -7.21 7.69 -22.29
N ASN A 114 -7.66 8.71 -21.56
CA ASN A 114 -8.62 8.58 -20.45
C ASN A 114 -8.24 7.52 -19.38
N GLY A 115 -6.94 7.25 -19.18
CA GLY A 115 -6.44 6.36 -18.15
C GLY A 115 -6.61 6.93 -16.74
N TYR A 116 -7.20 6.15 -15.84
CA TYR A 116 -7.43 6.54 -14.44
C TYR A 116 -6.55 5.80 -13.44
N TRP A 117 -6.12 4.58 -13.75
CA TRP A 117 -5.22 3.76 -12.93
C TRP A 117 -4.58 2.66 -13.79
N PHE A 118 -3.53 2.04 -13.26
CA PHE A 118 -2.90 0.86 -13.84
C PHE A 118 -3.76 -0.38 -13.53
N SER A 119 -4.12 -1.13 -14.56
CA SER A 119 -4.85 -2.40 -14.41
C SER A 119 -3.85 -3.56 -14.34
N LEU A 120 -4.00 -4.44 -13.35
CA LEU A 120 -3.26 -5.69 -13.28
C LEU A 120 -3.80 -6.66 -14.35
N VAL A 121 -2.94 -7.08 -15.27
CA VAL A 121 -3.28 -7.89 -16.47
C VAL A 121 -2.37 -9.12 -16.64
N GLY A 122 -1.54 -9.42 -15.66
CA GLY A 122 -0.69 -10.59 -15.67
C GLY A 122 -0.19 -10.95 -14.28
N HIS A 123 -0.29 -12.23 -13.97
CA HIS A 123 -0.01 -12.82 -12.67
C HIS A 123 1.11 -13.86 -12.83
N PRO A 124 2.19 -13.81 -12.02
CA PRO A 124 3.42 -14.58 -12.25
C PRO A 124 3.23 -16.10 -12.18
N MET A 125 2.25 -16.58 -11.41
CA MET A 125 2.05 -18.01 -11.22
C MET A 125 0.74 -18.52 -11.81
N GLU A 126 -0.15 -17.69 -12.35
CA GLU A 126 -1.53 -18.08 -12.72
C GLU A 126 -1.65 -19.31 -13.62
N ASN A 127 -0.75 -19.45 -14.60
CA ASN A 127 -0.79 -20.57 -15.56
C ASN A 127 0.13 -21.74 -15.17
N LEU A 128 0.65 -21.76 -13.93
CA LEU A 128 1.49 -22.82 -13.40
C LEU A 128 0.67 -23.77 -12.51
N ILE A 129 1.03 -25.04 -12.54
CA ILE A 129 0.49 -26.06 -11.64
C ILE A 129 1.07 -25.80 -10.24
N PRO A 130 0.24 -25.67 -9.19
CA PRO A 130 0.71 -25.47 -7.82
C PRO A 130 1.74 -26.52 -7.36
N ASP A 131 2.89 -26.01 -6.91
CA ASP A 131 4.02 -26.79 -6.38
C ASP A 131 4.81 -25.90 -5.41
N ASN A 132 5.20 -26.43 -4.25
CA ASN A 132 5.97 -25.71 -3.23
C ASN A 132 7.32 -25.20 -3.78
N GLU A 133 7.93 -25.93 -4.72
CA GLU A 133 9.18 -25.50 -5.35
C GLU A 133 9.01 -24.18 -6.13
N LEU A 134 7.81 -23.85 -6.61
CA LEU A 134 7.55 -22.56 -7.24
C LEU A 134 7.70 -21.41 -6.25
N VAL A 135 7.24 -21.58 -5.00
CA VAL A 135 7.35 -20.56 -3.96
C VAL A 135 8.81 -20.40 -3.52
N ASP A 136 9.50 -21.53 -3.34
CA ASP A 136 10.86 -21.56 -2.81
C ASP A 136 11.90 -20.99 -3.78
N ASN A 137 11.70 -21.20 -5.08
CA ASN A 137 12.62 -20.75 -6.12
C ASN A 137 12.20 -19.44 -6.80
N TYR A 138 11.08 -18.83 -6.39
CA TYR A 138 10.65 -17.55 -6.95
C TYR A 138 11.60 -16.41 -6.54
N ASN A 139 11.85 -15.48 -7.46
CA ASN A 139 12.64 -14.28 -7.20
C ASN A 139 11.78 -13.22 -6.49
N TRP A 140 11.57 -13.41 -5.19
CA TRP A 140 10.83 -12.45 -4.36
C TRP A 140 11.56 -11.11 -4.22
N PRO A 141 10.83 -9.99 -4.11
CA PRO A 141 11.42 -8.69 -3.77
C PRO A 141 12.19 -8.76 -2.45
N ASP A 142 13.33 -8.06 -2.37
CA ASP A 142 14.08 -7.92 -1.12
C ASP A 142 13.38 -6.90 -0.19
N PRO A 143 12.72 -7.34 0.90
CA PRO A 143 12.01 -6.44 1.81
C PRO A 143 12.95 -5.58 2.66
N SER A 144 14.19 -6.04 2.84
CA SER A 144 15.18 -5.44 3.75
C SER A 144 16.08 -4.40 3.09
N ASN A 145 15.91 -4.16 1.78
CA ASN A 145 16.69 -3.18 1.05
C ASN A 145 16.62 -1.79 1.72
N PRO A 146 17.74 -1.24 2.22
CA PRO A 146 17.77 0.04 2.94
C PRO A 146 17.23 1.22 2.13
N ALA A 147 17.34 1.15 0.79
CA ALA A 147 16.83 2.18 -0.10
C ALA A 147 15.32 2.42 0.09
N ARG A 148 14.57 1.40 0.54
CA ARG A 148 13.12 1.51 0.78
C ARG A 148 12.77 2.52 1.85
N ILE A 149 13.65 2.78 2.81
CA ILE A 149 13.37 3.64 3.97
C ILE A 149 14.29 4.86 4.06
N THR A 150 15.18 5.06 3.09
CA THR A 150 16.11 6.19 3.05
C THR A 150 15.37 7.52 3.18
N GLY A 151 15.81 8.36 4.14
CA GLY A 151 15.25 9.70 4.37
C GLY A 151 13.92 9.73 5.13
N LEU A 152 13.32 8.57 5.41
CA LEU A 152 12.03 8.53 6.12
C LEU A 152 12.17 8.92 7.60
N ARG A 153 13.32 8.70 8.23
CA ARG A 153 13.55 9.06 9.64
C ARG A 153 13.50 10.57 9.84
N GLU A 154 14.18 11.32 8.98
CA GLU A 154 14.21 12.78 9.00
C GLU A 154 12.83 13.37 8.66
N LYS A 155 12.14 12.77 7.67
CA LYS A 155 10.76 13.14 7.32
C LYS A 155 9.81 12.93 8.51
N ALA A 156 9.93 11.80 9.22
CA ALA A 156 9.14 11.46 10.40
C ALA A 156 9.38 12.44 11.56
N ALA A 157 10.65 12.76 11.85
CA ALA A 157 11.01 13.68 12.92
C ALA A 157 10.38 15.06 12.70
N ARG A 158 10.46 15.59 11.47
CA ARG A 158 9.82 16.86 11.11
C ARG A 158 8.30 16.83 11.31
N PHE A 159 7.63 15.77 10.85
CA PHE A 159 6.17 15.64 11.03
C PHE A 159 5.76 15.57 12.50
N ARG A 160 6.58 14.97 13.37
CA ARG A 160 6.35 14.99 14.82
C ARG A 160 6.55 16.37 15.43
N GLU A 161 7.55 17.12 14.99
CA GLU A 161 7.77 18.51 15.41
C GLU A 161 6.58 19.42 15.01
N GLU A 162 5.95 19.14 13.87
CA GLU A 162 4.69 19.77 13.43
C GLU A 162 3.46 19.34 14.26
N GLY A 163 3.64 18.45 15.25
CA GLY A 163 2.56 17.95 16.10
C GLY A 163 1.58 17.02 15.37
N LYS A 164 2.02 16.36 14.29
CA LYS A 164 1.21 15.42 13.50
C LYS A 164 1.53 13.97 13.87
N LEU A 165 0.53 13.09 13.79
CA LEU A 165 0.75 11.65 13.94
C LEU A 165 1.44 11.09 12.69
N VAL A 166 2.51 10.33 12.89
CA VAL A 166 3.26 9.73 11.79
C VAL A 166 2.83 8.28 11.56
N MET A 167 2.30 8.01 10.37
CA MET A 167 1.90 6.68 9.92
C MET A 167 2.92 6.11 8.93
N LEU A 168 3.32 4.85 9.10
CA LEU A 168 4.20 4.14 8.17
C LEU A 168 3.42 3.05 7.43
N LYS A 169 3.45 3.09 6.09
CA LYS A 169 2.87 2.06 5.22
C LYS A 169 3.80 0.85 5.10
N GLY A 170 3.22 -0.35 5.01
CA GLY A 170 3.95 -1.59 4.71
C GLY A 170 4.40 -1.78 3.24
N LEU A 171 5.13 -2.87 3.02
CA LEU A 171 5.75 -3.25 1.74
C LEU A 171 4.75 -3.42 0.58
N CYS A 172 3.63 -4.06 0.85
CA CYS A 172 2.65 -4.48 -0.16
C CYS A 172 1.24 -4.49 0.43
N ALA A 173 0.26 -4.91 -0.37
CA ALA A 173 -1.11 -5.13 0.07
C ALA A 173 -1.21 -6.27 1.11
N GLY A 174 -2.43 -6.59 1.51
CA GLY A 174 -2.68 -7.69 2.43
C GLY A 174 -2.28 -9.05 1.88
N VAL A 175 -2.14 -10.05 2.75
CA VAL A 175 -1.64 -11.38 2.36
C VAL A 175 -2.63 -12.06 1.42
N PHE A 176 -3.94 -11.92 1.69
CA PHE A 176 -4.97 -12.49 0.84
C PHE A 176 -5.04 -11.79 -0.53
N GLU A 177 -4.96 -10.46 -0.56
CA GLU A 177 -4.83 -9.72 -1.82
C GLU A 177 -3.58 -10.14 -2.61
N MET A 178 -2.43 -10.27 -1.95
CA MET A 178 -1.17 -10.63 -2.62
C MET A 178 -1.22 -12.04 -3.19
N GLN A 179 -1.83 -13.00 -2.49
CA GLN A 179 -2.07 -14.34 -3.02
C GLN A 179 -2.90 -14.29 -4.30
N GLN A 180 -3.99 -13.51 -4.31
CA GLN A 180 -4.82 -13.30 -5.50
C GLN A 180 -4.02 -12.69 -6.66
N ARG A 181 -3.15 -11.70 -6.38
CA ARG A 181 -2.31 -11.08 -7.41
C ARG A 181 -1.24 -12.02 -7.96
N ILE A 182 -0.76 -13.00 -7.18
CA ILE A 182 0.26 -13.96 -7.64
C ILE A 182 -0.36 -15.10 -8.45
N ARG A 183 -1.47 -15.65 -7.97
CA ARG A 183 -2.12 -16.83 -8.56
C ARG A 183 -3.19 -16.50 -9.59
N GLY A 184 -3.61 -15.24 -9.67
CA GLY A 184 -4.88 -14.89 -10.31
C GLY A 184 -6.04 -15.18 -9.37
N VAL A 185 -7.06 -14.32 -9.39
CA VAL A 185 -8.17 -14.35 -8.42
C VAL A 185 -8.84 -15.71 -8.38
N SER A 186 -9.25 -16.25 -9.54
CA SER A 186 -9.97 -17.53 -9.62
C SER A 186 -9.19 -18.69 -8.99
N ASN A 187 -7.88 -18.77 -9.23
CA ASN A 187 -7.03 -19.80 -8.66
C ASN A 187 -6.86 -19.61 -7.15
N ALA A 188 -6.55 -18.39 -6.70
CA ALA A 188 -6.36 -18.10 -5.28
C ALA A 188 -7.59 -18.47 -4.43
N MET A 189 -8.80 -18.35 -4.99
CA MET A 189 -10.05 -18.70 -4.32
C MET A 189 -10.28 -20.21 -4.16
N VAL A 190 -9.60 -21.05 -4.94
CA VAL A 190 -9.79 -22.52 -4.92
C VAL A 190 -8.54 -23.29 -4.51
N ASP A 191 -7.36 -22.68 -4.61
CA ASP A 191 -6.07 -23.33 -4.37
C ASP A 191 -5.97 -23.91 -2.96
N SER A 192 -6.53 -23.26 -1.94
CA SER A 192 -6.49 -23.76 -0.56
C SER A 192 -7.30 -25.04 -0.35
N PHE A 193 -8.30 -25.30 -1.20
CA PHE A 193 -9.10 -26.53 -1.16
C PHE A 193 -8.45 -27.66 -1.96
N LEU A 194 -7.79 -27.33 -3.08
CA LEU A 194 -7.21 -28.31 -4.00
C LEU A 194 -5.74 -28.62 -3.69
N TYR A 195 -5.00 -27.63 -3.21
CA TYR A 195 -3.56 -27.62 -2.97
C TYR A 195 -3.26 -26.93 -1.62
N PRO A 196 -3.72 -27.52 -0.49
CA PRO A 196 -3.63 -26.87 0.81
C PRO A 196 -2.19 -26.58 1.25
N GLU A 197 -1.25 -27.50 1.00
CA GLU A 197 0.17 -27.32 1.34
C GLU A 197 0.82 -26.18 0.55
N PHE A 198 0.52 -26.08 -0.75
CA PHE A 198 0.98 -24.98 -1.59
C PHE A 198 0.44 -23.63 -1.13
N SER A 199 -0.86 -23.59 -0.80
CA SER A 199 -1.50 -22.35 -0.35
C SER A 199 -0.92 -21.89 0.97
N ASP A 200 -0.75 -22.80 1.93
CA ASP A 200 -0.08 -22.51 3.21
C ASP A 200 1.34 -21.99 2.98
N ARG A 201 2.12 -22.64 2.09
CA ARG A 201 3.49 -22.23 1.75
C ARG A 201 3.54 -20.84 1.13
N LEU A 202 2.67 -20.53 0.18
CA LEU A 202 2.61 -19.22 -0.49
C LEU A 202 2.17 -18.12 0.49
N ILE A 203 1.11 -18.35 1.25
CA ILE A 203 0.59 -17.39 2.25
C ILE A 203 1.65 -17.12 3.32
N GLY A 204 2.27 -18.17 3.86
CA GLY A 204 3.37 -18.06 4.82
C GLY A 204 4.55 -17.26 4.26
N LYS A 205 4.94 -17.51 3.00
CA LYS A 205 6.01 -16.75 2.35
C LYS A 205 5.68 -15.26 2.23
N LEU A 206 4.44 -14.91 1.92
CA LEU A 206 4.00 -13.51 1.85
C LEU A 206 4.00 -12.84 3.22
N ALA A 207 3.58 -13.55 4.27
CA ALA A 207 3.69 -13.08 5.65
C ALA A 207 5.16 -12.87 6.05
N ASP A 208 6.06 -13.81 5.74
CA ASP A 208 7.49 -13.70 6.02
C ASP A 208 8.12 -12.45 5.38
N LEU A 209 7.78 -12.16 4.11
CA LEU A 209 8.28 -10.96 3.43
C LEU A 209 7.81 -9.67 4.12
N LYS A 210 6.56 -9.62 4.58
CA LYS A 210 6.02 -8.47 5.33
C LYS A 210 6.68 -8.33 6.70
N ILE A 211 6.87 -9.43 7.43
CA ILE A 211 7.57 -9.45 8.72
C ILE A 211 9.01 -8.96 8.54
N GLN A 212 9.72 -9.46 7.53
CA GLN A 212 11.08 -9.04 7.22
C GLN A 212 11.16 -7.54 6.90
N PHE A 213 10.20 -7.00 6.13
CA PHE A 213 10.10 -5.58 5.89
C PHE A 213 9.95 -4.79 7.20
N TRP A 214 9.00 -5.18 8.06
CA TRP A 214 8.76 -4.46 9.31
C TRP A 214 9.95 -4.52 10.27
N GLN A 215 10.63 -5.65 10.35
CA GLN A 215 11.85 -5.77 11.15
C GLN A 215 12.93 -4.78 10.68
N ALA A 216 13.16 -4.69 9.38
CA ALA A 216 14.13 -3.76 8.80
C ALA A 216 13.69 -2.28 8.91
N ALA A 217 12.41 -1.99 8.69
CA ALA A 217 11.90 -0.63 8.78
C ALA A 217 11.90 -0.12 10.22
N LEU A 218 11.46 -0.94 11.18
CA LEU A 218 11.31 -0.55 12.57
C LEU A 218 12.65 -0.52 13.33
N SER A 219 13.68 -1.26 12.89
CA SER A 219 15.01 -1.08 13.46
C SER A 219 15.51 0.36 13.34
N GLU A 220 15.11 1.07 12.27
CA GLU A 220 15.47 2.47 12.02
C GLU A 220 14.38 3.47 12.40
N LEU A 221 13.10 3.11 12.32
CA LEU A 221 11.99 4.05 12.39
C LEU A 221 11.15 3.97 13.68
N ALA A 222 11.30 2.92 14.51
CA ALA A 222 10.44 2.73 15.69
C ALA A 222 10.46 3.90 16.69
N GLY A 223 11.55 4.65 16.77
CA GLY A 223 11.64 5.82 17.64
C GLY A 223 10.93 7.08 17.13
N VAL A 224 10.48 7.09 15.86
CA VAL A 224 9.94 8.28 15.17
C VAL A 224 8.61 8.05 14.47
N VAL A 225 8.12 6.82 14.39
CA VAL A 225 6.80 6.46 13.85
C VAL A 225 5.84 6.18 15.00
N ASP A 226 4.59 6.63 14.87
CA ASP A 226 3.56 6.42 15.89
C ASP A 226 2.69 5.20 15.58
N VAL A 227 2.38 4.97 14.29
CA VAL A 227 1.50 3.88 13.83
C VAL A 227 2.11 3.20 12.61
N VAL A 228 2.11 1.87 12.59
CA VAL A 228 2.32 1.06 11.39
C VAL A 228 0.97 0.61 10.85
N ALA A 229 0.80 0.66 9.54
CA ALA A 229 -0.48 0.38 8.90
C ALA A 229 -0.42 -0.89 8.06
N GLU A 230 -1.30 -1.84 8.38
CA GLU A 230 -1.55 -3.07 7.64
C GLU A 230 -3.03 -3.16 7.27
N ALA A 231 -3.31 -3.61 6.06
CA ALA A 231 -4.66 -3.73 5.53
C ALA A 231 -4.72 -4.93 4.59
N ASP A 232 -5.89 -5.54 4.49
CA ASP A 232 -6.18 -6.66 3.61
C ASP A 232 -7.68 -6.66 3.31
N ASP A 233 -8.05 -7.01 2.08
CA ASP A 233 -9.43 -6.89 1.60
C ASP A 233 -10.10 -8.26 1.45
N TYR A 234 -10.99 -8.55 2.41
CA TYR A 234 -11.81 -9.76 2.42
C TYR A 234 -13.27 -9.48 2.04
N GLY A 235 -13.62 -8.23 1.73
CA GLY A 235 -15.00 -7.79 1.62
C GLY A 235 -15.61 -7.99 0.24
N THR A 236 -16.92 -8.22 0.22
CA THR A 236 -17.79 -7.90 -0.90
C THR A 236 -18.70 -6.73 -0.49
N GLN A 237 -19.67 -6.36 -1.32
CA GLN A 237 -20.66 -5.35 -0.93
C GLN A 237 -21.54 -5.80 0.24
N GLU A 238 -21.75 -7.11 0.44
CA GLU A 238 -22.73 -7.63 1.40
C GLU A 238 -22.17 -8.76 2.31
N SER A 239 -20.97 -9.26 2.04
CA SER A 239 -20.40 -10.45 2.70
C SER A 239 -18.87 -10.45 2.72
N GLN A 240 -18.26 -11.53 3.21
CA GLN A 240 -16.86 -11.84 2.96
C GLN A 240 -16.68 -12.61 1.64
N LEU A 241 -15.49 -12.53 1.04
CA LEU A 241 -15.06 -13.32 -0.13
C LEU A 241 -14.81 -14.79 0.24
N ILE A 242 -14.34 -15.05 1.46
CA ILE A 242 -14.09 -16.40 2.00
C ILE A 242 -14.89 -16.62 3.28
N ALA A 243 -15.17 -17.88 3.60
CA ALA A 243 -15.87 -18.23 4.83
C ALA A 243 -15.05 -17.84 6.07
N PRO A 244 -15.68 -17.42 7.20
CA PRO A 244 -14.97 -17.05 8.42
C PRO A 244 -14.01 -18.12 8.96
N ASP A 245 -14.36 -19.40 8.83
CA ASP A 245 -13.49 -20.50 9.27
C ASP A 245 -12.26 -20.65 8.36
N HIS A 246 -12.43 -20.40 7.07
CA HIS A 246 -11.32 -20.39 6.11
C HIS A 246 -10.35 -19.23 6.39
N PHE A 247 -10.91 -18.04 6.68
CA PHE A 247 -10.12 -16.89 7.12
C PHE A 247 -9.27 -17.24 8.36
N ARG A 248 -9.89 -17.86 9.38
CA ARG A 248 -9.20 -18.24 10.62
C ARG A 248 -8.12 -19.29 10.41
N GLN A 249 -8.29 -20.17 9.45
CA GLN A 249 -7.34 -21.24 9.18
C GLN A 249 -6.07 -20.72 8.48
N TYR A 250 -6.22 -19.79 7.54
CA TYR A 250 -5.13 -19.40 6.64
C TYR A 250 -4.57 -17.99 6.88
N TYR A 251 -5.34 -17.06 7.46
CA TYR A 251 -4.95 -15.64 7.49
C TYR A 251 -5.05 -14.97 8.87
N LYS A 252 -5.48 -15.70 9.91
CA LYS A 252 -5.56 -15.19 11.28
C LYS A 252 -4.46 -15.79 12.15
#